data_AF-A0AAW2CTK4-F1
#
_entry.id   AF-A0AAW2CTK4-F1
#
_cell.length_a   1.000
_cell.length_b   1.000
_cell.length_c   1.000
_cell.angle_alpha   90.00
_cell.angle_beta   90.00
_cell.angle_gamma   90.00
#
_symmetry.space_group_name_H-M   'P 1'
#
loop_
_entity.id
_entity.type
_entity.pdbx_description
1 polymer ?
#
loop_
_entity_poly.entity_id
_entity_poly.type
_entity_poly.pdbx_seq_one_letter_code
_entity_poly.pdbx_strand_id
1 'polypeptide(L)'
;MNPEYHNLPLKSEALNPEYGDNLDLERVLESEPWTFDKHIMVFQKAIVVEKVPSLEFSRATFWVQLHNFLETSLNQATGEAIGNTIGKVIEVADPEDDGNGGEFPRV
;
A
#
# COMPACT_ATOMS: atom_id res chain seq x y z
N MET A 1 -5.83 37.44 -7.41
CA MET A 1 -5.90 36.19 -8.21
C MET A 1 -4.52 36.04 -8.83
N ASN A 2 -3.67 35.18 -8.26
CA ASN A 2 -2.23 35.06 -8.54
C ASN A 2 -2.01 34.05 -9.69
N PRO A 3 -1.23 34.33 -10.76
CA PRO A 3 -1.13 33.46 -11.93
C PRO A 3 -0.15 32.28 -11.78
N GLU A 4 0.44 32.04 -10.61
CA GLU A 4 1.54 31.07 -10.45
C GLU A 4 1.14 29.59 -10.37
N TYR A 5 -0.15 29.23 -10.41
CA TYR A 5 -0.58 27.84 -10.26
C TYR A 5 -0.52 26.99 -11.54
N HIS A 6 -0.02 27.52 -12.67
CA HIS A 6 -0.14 26.83 -13.95
C HIS A 6 0.99 25.89 -14.35
N ASN A 7 2.04 25.72 -13.54
CA ASN A 7 3.08 24.73 -13.81
C ASN A 7 3.74 24.23 -12.52
N LEU A 8 2.97 23.55 -11.65
CA LEU A 8 3.61 22.70 -10.64
C LEU A 8 3.91 21.35 -11.33
N PRO A 9 5.20 20.98 -11.53
CA PRO A 9 5.50 19.58 -11.83
C PRO A 9 4.94 18.76 -10.67
N LEU A 10 4.25 17.66 -10.99
CA LEU A 10 3.88 16.62 -10.03
C LEU A 10 5.14 16.32 -9.21
N LYS A 11 5.19 16.79 -7.96
CA LYS A 11 6.34 16.61 -7.10
C LYS A 11 6.42 15.13 -6.78
N SER A 12 7.24 14.39 -7.53
CA SER A 12 7.88 13.18 -7.03
C SER A 12 8.82 13.64 -5.93
N GLU A 13 8.32 13.74 -4.71
CA GLU A 13 9.14 14.03 -3.54
C GLU A 13 9.94 12.76 -3.26
N ALA A 14 11.13 12.68 -3.85
CA ALA A 14 12.08 11.61 -3.56
C ALA A 14 12.52 11.77 -2.10
N LEU A 15 12.13 10.84 -1.24
CA LEU A 15 12.67 10.72 0.10
C LEU A 15 14.18 10.47 -0.03
N ASN A 16 14.96 11.47 0.36
CA ASN A 16 16.42 11.43 0.30
C ASN A 16 16.93 10.55 1.45
N PRO A 17 17.63 9.42 1.18
CA PRO A 17 18.05 8.47 2.22
C PRO A 17 19.09 9.04 3.20
N GLU A 18 19.58 10.26 3.02
CA GLU A 18 20.52 10.90 3.96
C GLU A 18 19.86 11.39 5.27
N TYR A 19 18.53 11.33 5.40
CA TYR A 19 17.79 11.88 6.55
C TYR A 19 16.91 10.88 7.33
N GLY A 20 16.97 9.57 7.07
CA GLY A 20 16.21 8.56 7.83
C GLY A 20 17.01 7.27 7.97
N ASP A 21 16.95 6.64 9.15
CA ASP A 21 17.50 5.29 9.30
C ASP A 21 16.81 4.37 8.29
N ASN A 22 17.52 3.38 7.74
CA ASN A 22 16.93 2.44 6.76
C ASN A 22 15.63 1.79 7.29
N LEU A 23 15.54 1.65 8.62
CA LEU A 23 14.35 1.16 9.32
C LEU A 23 13.13 2.09 9.18
N ASP A 24 13.34 3.40 9.12
CA ASP A 24 12.26 4.37 8.91
C ASP A 24 11.71 4.30 7.49
N LEU A 25 12.59 4.09 6.50
CA LEU A 25 12.17 3.88 5.11
C LEU A 25 11.40 2.57 4.94
N GLU A 26 11.82 1.49 5.60
CA GLU A 26 11.12 0.20 5.57
C GLU A 26 9.74 0.32 6.21
N ARG A 27 9.63 0.96 7.37
CA ARG A 27 8.32 1.23 8.01
C ARG A 27 7.38 2.05 7.14
N VAL A 28 7.92 3.05 6.43
CA VAL A 28 7.13 3.84 5.48
C VAL A 28 6.62 2.96 4.35
N LEU A 29 7.44 2.07 3.80
CA LEU A 29 7.00 1.17 2.73
C LEU A 29 5.99 0.12 3.22
N GLU A 30 6.17 -0.41 4.44
CA GLU A 30 5.26 -1.40 5.05
C GLU A 30 3.88 -0.82 5.39
N SER A 31 3.79 0.50 5.63
CA SER A 31 2.55 1.17 6.03
C SER A 31 1.72 1.70 4.85
N GLU A 32 1.95 1.21 3.63
CA GLU A 32 1.13 1.57 2.48
C GLU A 32 -0.32 1.03 2.60
N PRO A 33 -1.33 1.69 2.02
CA PRO A 33 -1.26 2.86 1.15
C PRO A 33 -1.22 4.16 1.95
N TRP A 34 -0.36 5.08 1.52
CA TRP A 34 -0.35 6.44 2.07
C TRP A 34 -1.35 7.33 1.36
N THR A 35 -1.97 8.24 2.11
CA THR A 35 -2.85 9.25 1.53
C THR A 35 -2.40 10.65 1.93
N PHE A 36 -2.44 11.58 0.98
CA PHE A 36 -2.22 13.00 1.19
C PHE A 36 -3.26 13.79 0.43
N ASP A 37 -3.95 14.70 1.11
CA ASP A 37 -5.04 15.52 0.55
C ASP A 37 -6.07 14.69 -0.26
N LYS A 38 -6.46 13.52 0.25
CA LYS A 38 -7.40 12.57 -0.39
C LYS A 38 -6.88 11.87 -1.66
N HIS A 39 -5.59 11.98 -1.96
CA HIS A 39 -4.93 11.28 -3.06
C HIS A 39 -4.05 10.15 -2.52
N ILE A 40 -3.96 9.04 -3.23
CA ILE A 40 -3.04 7.94 -2.91
C ILE A 40 -1.62 8.33 -3.33
N MET A 41 -0.67 8.13 -2.42
CA MET A 41 0.75 8.34 -2.65
C MET A 41 1.42 6.97 -2.81
N VAL A 42 2.10 6.78 -3.95
CA VAL A 42 2.88 5.56 -4.24
C VAL A 42 4.35 5.84 -3.98
N PHE A 43 4.97 5.02 -3.14
CA PHE A 43 6.40 5.09 -2.85
C PHE A 43 7.14 3.94 -3.51
N GLN A 44 8.32 4.22 -4.07
CA GLN A 44 9.20 3.21 -4.64
C GLN A 44 10.63 3.45 -4.16
N LYS A 45 11.28 2.40 -3.63
CA LYS A 45 12.68 2.49 -3.20
C LYS A 45 13.59 2.67 -4.41
N ALA A 46 14.18 3.86 -4.54
CA ALA A 46 15.19 4.14 -5.56
C ALA A 46 16.58 3.76 -5.03
N ILE A 47 17.12 2.63 -5.50
CA ILE A 47 18.47 2.17 -5.13
C ILE A 47 19.55 2.95 -5.90
N VAL A 48 19.22 3.42 -7.10
CA VAL A 48 20.10 4.21 -7.97
C VAL A 48 19.31 5.36 -8.56
N VAL A 49 19.77 6.59 -8.33
CA VAL A 49 19.09 7.83 -8.76
C VAL A 49 18.87 7.87 -10.28
N GLU A 50 19.81 7.35 -11.06
CA GLU A 50 19.70 7.27 -12.52
C GLU A 50 18.55 6.38 -13.02
N LYS A 51 18.04 5.47 -12.17
CA LYS A 51 16.90 4.60 -12.52
C LYS A 51 15.54 5.19 -12.17
N VAL A 52 15.48 6.36 -11.51
CA VAL A 52 14.21 7.00 -11.14
C VAL A 52 13.26 7.16 -12.34
N PRO A 53 13.70 7.57 -13.55
CA PRO A 53 12.81 7.69 -14.71
C PRO A 53 12.21 6.36 -15.19
N SER A 54 12.74 5.22 -14.74
CA SER A 54 12.26 3.87 -15.09
C SER A 54 11.42 3.22 -14.00
N LEU A 55 11.20 3.90 -12.87
CA LEU A 55 10.35 3.41 -11.80
C LEU A 55 8.88 3.61 -12.16
N GLU A 56 8.10 2.54 -12.02
CA GLU A 56 6.66 2.54 -12.28
C GLU A 56 5.90 2.85 -10.98
N PHE A 57 5.13 3.94 -10.99
CA PHE A 57 4.30 4.38 -9.85
C PHE A 57 2.81 4.07 -10.06
N SER A 58 2.52 2.96 -10.75
CA SER A 58 1.17 2.61 -11.20
C SER A 58 0.42 1.64 -10.28
N ARG A 59 1.03 1.24 -9.15
CA ARG A 59 0.48 0.24 -8.22
C ARG A 59 0.71 0.68 -6.77
N ALA A 60 -0.23 0.35 -5.91
CA ALA A 60 -0.13 0.47 -4.46
C ALA A 60 -0.71 -0.80 -3.83
N THR A 61 -0.17 -1.23 -2.70
CA THR A 61 -0.79 -2.28 -1.89
C THR A 61 -1.80 -1.65 -0.94
N PHE A 62 -2.92 -2.32 -0.72
CA PHE A 62 -3.88 -1.93 0.29
C PHE A 62 -4.59 -3.15 0.86
N TRP A 63 -4.96 -3.05 2.12
CA TRP A 63 -5.77 -4.05 2.80
C TRP A 63 -7.21 -3.99 2.31
N VAL A 64 -7.74 -5.13 1.87
CA VAL A 64 -9.15 -5.28 1.53
C VAL A 64 -9.84 -6.07 2.62
N GLN A 65 -10.85 -5.48 3.26
CA GLN A 65 -11.72 -6.19 4.19
C GLN A 65 -12.90 -6.80 3.43
N LEU A 66 -13.04 -8.12 3.48
CA LEU A 66 -14.14 -8.82 2.84
C LEU A 66 -15.30 -9.00 3.83
N HIS A 67 -16.49 -8.53 3.47
CA HIS A 67 -17.69 -8.60 4.31
C HIS A 67 -18.67 -9.69 3.88
N ASN A 68 -19.59 -10.05 4.79
CA ASN A 68 -20.72 -10.95 4.56
C ASN A 68 -20.34 -12.42 4.34
N PHE A 69 -19.41 -12.92 5.16
CA PHE A 69 -19.00 -14.33 5.18
C PHE A 69 -19.79 -15.12 6.22
N LEU A 70 -20.03 -16.39 5.92
CA LEU A 70 -20.43 -17.34 6.94
C LEU A 70 -19.20 -17.67 7.80
N GLU A 71 -19.42 -17.93 9.09
CA GLU A 71 -18.35 -18.25 10.06
C GLU A 71 -17.46 -19.43 9.58
N THR A 72 -18.04 -20.39 8.87
CA THR A 72 -17.30 -21.54 8.28
C THR A 72 -16.41 -21.19 7.08
N SER A 73 -16.60 -20.02 6.48
CA SER A 73 -15.88 -19.52 5.30
C SER A 73 -14.85 -18.45 5.66
N LEU A 74 -14.67 -18.15 6.95
CA LEU A 74 -13.65 -17.25 7.48
C LEU A 74 -12.31 -17.98 7.61
N ASN A 75 -11.69 -18.29 6.47
CA ASN A 75 -10.38 -18.94 6.44
C ASN A 75 -9.50 -18.36 5.33
N GLN A 76 -8.19 -18.59 5.47
CA GLN A 76 -7.17 -18.11 4.54
C GLN A 76 -7.46 -18.53 3.09
N ALA A 77 -7.85 -19.79 2.86
CA ALA A 77 -8.13 -20.29 1.51
C ALA A 77 -9.26 -19.51 0.81
N THR A 78 -10.28 -19.10 1.56
CA THR A 78 -11.38 -18.29 1.03
C THR A 78 -10.93 -16.85 0.75
N GLY A 79 -10.13 -16.27 1.65
CA GLY A 79 -9.50 -14.97 1.45
C GLY A 79 -8.63 -14.93 0.20
N GLU A 80 -7.73 -15.90 0.04
CA GLU A 80 -6.88 -16.05 -1.14
C GLU A 80 -7.70 -16.23 -2.42
N ALA A 81 -8.71 -17.09 -2.40
CA ALA A 81 -9.54 -17.35 -3.57
C ALA A 81 -10.23 -16.07 -4.08
N ILE A 82 -10.78 -15.26 -3.18
CA ILE A 82 -11.44 -14.00 -3.54
C ILE A 82 -10.42 -12.92 -3.88
N GLY A 83 -9.38 -12.73 -3.07
CA GLY A 83 -8.36 -11.72 -3.31
C GLY A 83 -7.67 -11.90 -4.66
N ASN A 84 -7.40 -13.14 -5.07
CA ASN A 84 -6.84 -13.44 -6.39
C ASN A 84 -7.75 -13.04 -7.56
N THR A 85 -9.06 -12.85 -7.32
CA THR A 85 -9.97 -12.28 -8.34
C THR A 85 -9.89 -10.75 -8.43
N ILE A 86 -9.47 -10.09 -7.34
CA ILE A 86 -9.32 -8.63 -7.25
C ILE A 86 -7.94 -8.20 -7.75
N GLY A 87 -6.89 -8.94 -7.36
CA GLY A 87 -5.51 -8.60 -7.70
C GLY A 87 -4.51 -9.62 -7.16
N LYS A 88 -3.23 -9.24 -7.15
CA LYS A 88 -2.19 -10.06 -6.54
C LYS A 88 -2.34 -9.98 -5.02
N VAL A 89 -2.59 -11.12 -4.39
CA VAL A 89 -2.57 -11.26 -2.93
C VAL A 89 -1.13 -11.25 -2.42
N ILE A 90 -0.86 -10.44 -1.40
CA ILE A 90 0.45 -10.40 -0.72
C ILE A 90 0.38 -11.15 0.60
N GLU A 91 -0.71 -10.95 1.34
CA GLU A 91 -0.92 -11.55 2.65
C GLU A 91 -2.42 -11.71 2.89
N VAL A 92 -2.80 -12.73 3.66
CA VAL A 92 -4.17 -12.93 4.11
C VAL A 92 -4.13 -13.04 5.62
N ALA A 93 -4.95 -12.23 6.30
CA ALA A 93 -4.96 -12.21 7.76
C ALA A 93 -5.30 -13.59 8.34
N ASP A 94 -4.55 -14.01 9.37
CA ASP A 94 -4.82 -15.23 10.11
C ASP A 94 -5.78 -14.91 11.27
N PRO A 95 -7.02 -15.41 11.24
CA PRO A 95 -8.00 -15.14 12.29
C PRO A 95 -7.58 -15.66 13.67
N GLU A 96 -6.60 -16.56 13.78
CA GLU A 96 -6.10 -17.07 15.07
C GLU A 96 -4.94 -16.25 15.66
N ASP A 97 -4.09 -15.63 14.84
CA ASP A 97 -2.88 -14.89 15.28
C ASP A 97 -3.13 -13.37 15.39
N ASP A 98 -3.97 -12.81 14.51
CA ASP A 98 -4.11 -11.35 14.33
C ASP A 98 -5.05 -10.66 15.35
N GLY A 99 -5.47 -11.39 16.38
CA GLY A 99 -6.33 -10.90 17.47
C GLY A 99 -7.77 -10.57 17.04
N ASN A 100 -8.58 -10.13 18.01
CA ASN A 100 -10.04 -9.94 17.90
C ASN A 100 -10.49 -8.77 16.97
N GLY A 101 -9.67 -8.40 15.99
CA GLY A 101 -9.96 -7.49 14.88
C GLY A 101 -10.94 -8.03 13.84
N GLY A 102 -11.46 -9.25 14.06
CA GLY A 102 -12.90 -9.55 14.08
C GLY A 102 -13.55 -9.88 12.74
N GLU A 103 -13.99 -11.13 12.61
CA GLU A 103 -15.07 -11.62 11.72
C GLU A 103 -14.91 -11.48 10.19
N PHE A 104 -13.83 -10.89 9.68
CA PHE A 104 -13.69 -10.59 8.24
C PHE A 104 -12.30 -10.95 7.70
N PRO A 105 -12.20 -11.73 6.61
CA PRO A 105 -10.93 -11.99 5.95
C PRO A 105 -10.36 -10.68 5.40
N ARG A 106 -9.05 -10.49 5.57
CA ARG A 106 -8.30 -9.40 4.94
C ARG A 106 -7.36 -9.98 3.91
N VAL A 107 -7.26 -9.34 2.75
CA VAL A 107 -6.44 -9.79 1.60
C VAL A 107 -5.67 -8.62 1.01
#